data_AF-A0A9X5EGW0-F1
#
_entry.id   AF-A0A9X5EGW0-F1
#
_cell.length_a   1.000
_cell.length_b   1.000
_cell.length_c   1.000
_cell.angle_alpha   90.00
_cell.angle_beta   90.00
_cell.angle_gamma   90.00
#
_symmetry.space_group_name_H-M   'P 1'
#
loop_
_entity.id
_entity.type
_entity.pdbx_description
1 polymer ?
#
loop_
_entity_poly.entity_id
_entity_poly.type
_entity_poly.pdbx_seq_one_letter_code
_entity_poly.pdbx_strand_id
1 'polypeptide(L)'
;MSYCRWSTDDFQCDLYVYESVGGFWSTNVAGNRIVYKEPLPAPVPYTAERFREWLERDERVFQMIDEADRIDIDLPHAGESFEDPTPGACADRLEYLKGLGYRFPDDVIEALREEQEERGRAS
;
A
#
# COMPACT_ATOMS: atom_id res chain seq x y z
N MET A 1 0.68 -13.72 1.64
CA MET A 1 -0.39 -12.80 1.18
C MET A 1 0.11 -11.37 1.31
N SER A 2 -0.28 -10.43 0.44
CA SER A 2 0.07 -9.01 0.60
C SER A 2 -1.12 -8.19 1.05
N TYR A 3 -0.93 -7.29 2.01
CA TYR A 3 -1.98 -6.39 2.51
C TYR A 3 -2.11 -5.16 1.60
N CYS A 4 -0.98 -4.58 1.21
CA CYS A 4 -0.91 -3.53 0.20
C CYS A 4 0.44 -3.61 -0.52
N ARG A 5 0.57 -2.91 -1.65
CA ARG A 5 1.80 -2.81 -2.46
C ARG A 5 1.96 -1.39 -2.96
N TRP A 6 3.14 -1.03 -3.46
CA TRP A 6 3.37 0.31 -4.00
C TRP A 6 2.43 0.70 -5.14
N SER A 7 1.83 -0.26 -5.85
CA SER A 7 0.82 -0.01 -6.89
C SER A 7 -0.63 0.00 -6.38
N THR A 8 -0.86 -0.19 -5.08
CA THR A 8 -2.18 -0.01 -4.47
C THR A 8 -2.61 1.45 -4.60
N ASP A 9 -3.91 1.67 -4.77
CA ASP A 9 -4.55 2.99 -4.96
C ASP A 9 -3.86 3.82 -6.04
N ASP A 10 -3.74 3.27 -7.25
CA ASP A 10 -3.15 3.97 -8.40
C ASP A 10 -1.74 4.47 -8.12
N PHE A 11 -0.93 3.60 -7.52
CA PHE A 11 0.44 3.91 -7.15
C PHE A 11 0.60 5.06 -6.15
N GLN A 12 -0.43 5.33 -5.34
CA GLN A 12 -0.37 6.32 -4.27
C GLN A 12 0.09 5.74 -2.92
N CYS A 13 0.28 4.42 -2.84
CA CYS A 13 0.77 3.73 -1.65
C CYS A 13 2.31 3.78 -1.55
N ASP A 14 2.83 4.26 -0.43
CA ASP A 14 4.26 4.30 -0.13
C ASP A 14 4.78 2.98 0.46
N LEU A 15 3.91 2.03 0.76
CA LEU A 15 4.27 0.79 1.44
C LEU A 15 4.03 -0.44 0.56
N TYR A 16 4.86 -1.46 0.77
CA TYR A 16 4.61 -2.82 0.35
C TYR A 16 4.69 -3.77 1.54
N VAL A 17 3.53 -4.27 1.97
CA VAL A 17 3.36 -5.03 3.21
C VAL A 17 2.83 -6.43 2.89
N TYR A 18 3.49 -7.46 3.42
CA TYR A 18 3.09 -8.86 3.21
C TYR A 18 3.54 -9.78 4.34
N GLU A 19 2.83 -10.89 4.50
CA GLU A 19 3.29 -12.02 5.30
C GLU A 19 4.32 -12.81 4.48
N SER A 20 5.53 -12.93 5.03
CA SER A 20 6.64 -13.71 4.50
C SER A 20 6.44 -15.19 4.76
N VAL A 21 6.95 -16.03 3.86
CA VAL A 21 6.97 -17.51 4.05
C VAL A 21 7.77 -17.94 5.27
N GLY A 22 8.62 -17.06 5.82
CA GLY A 22 9.35 -17.30 7.07
C GLY A 22 8.51 -17.12 8.35
N GLY A 23 7.23 -16.78 8.25
CA GLY A 23 6.35 -16.58 9.40
C GLY A 23 6.49 -15.22 10.10
N PHE A 24 6.97 -14.21 9.37
CA PHE A 24 7.07 -12.82 9.82
C PHE A 24 6.41 -11.89 8.80
N TRP A 25 6.17 -10.63 9.19
CA TRP A 25 5.57 -9.61 8.35
C TRP A 25 6.63 -8.64 7.86
N SER A 26 6.72 -8.46 6.55
CA SER A 26 7.64 -7.52 5.95
C SER A 26 6.92 -6.24 5.59
N THR A 27 7.52 -5.10 5.94
CA THR A 27 7.11 -3.76 5.50
C THR A 27 8.25 -3.14 4.71
N ASN A 28 8.04 -2.87 3.43
CA ASN A 28 9.01 -2.17 2.58
C ASN A 28 8.51 -0.75 2.33
N VAL A 29 9.28 0.23 2.76
CA VAL A 29 8.97 1.66 2.62
C VAL A 29 9.56 2.16 1.30
N ALA A 30 8.75 2.84 0.49
CA ALA A 30 9.23 3.46 -0.74
C ALA A 30 10.27 4.56 -0.41
N GLY A 31 11.30 4.68 -1.26
CA GLY A 31 12.25 5.79 -1.20
C GLY A 31 11.78 7.03 -1.98
N ASN A 32 10.90 6.83 -2.96
CA ASN A 32 10.29 7.88 -3.76
C ASN A 32 8.81 7.56 -4.00
N ARG A 33 8.03 8.57 -4.38
CA ARG A 33 6.61 8.42 -4.77
C ARG A 33 6.31 9.11 -6.08
N ILE A 34 5.26 8.61 -6.73
CA ILE A 34 4.72 9.19 -7.96
C ILE A 34 3.89 10.43 -7.60
N VAL A 35 4.14 11.53 -8.32
CA VAL A 35 3.36 12.77 -8.25
C VAL A 35 2.77 13.03 -9.63
N TYR A 36 1.47 12.76 -9.75
CA TYR A 36 0.72 13.02 -10.97
C TYR A 36 0.64 14.52 -11.24
N LYS A 37 0.84 14.91 -12.51
CA LYS A 37 0.77 16.30 -12.97
C LYS A 37 -0.67 16.82 -13.08
N GLU A 38 -1.61 15.90 -13.20
CA GLU A 38 -3.04 16.15 -13.29
C GLU A 38 -3.77 15.27 -12.26
N PRO A 39 -4.98 15.65 -11.82
CA PRO A 39 -5.79 14.80 -10.95
C PRO A 39 -6.08 13.44 -11.60
N LEU A 40 -6.00 12.37 -10.80
CA LEU A 40 -6.36 11.02 -11.25
C LEU A 40 -7.82 10.97 -11.74
N PRO A 41 -8.12 10.19 -12.79
CA PRO A 41 -9.49 9.93 -13.20
C PRO A 41 -10.25 9.21 -12.08
N ALA A 42 -11.53 9.55 -11.93
CA ALA A 42 -12.40 8.95 -10.92
C ALA A 42 -12.37 7.41 -11.00
N PRO A 43 -12.40 6.71 -9.85
CA PRO A 43 -12.44 5.26 -9.83
C PRO A 43 -13.66 4.72 -10.57
N VAL A 44 -13.45 3.67 -11.38
CA VAL A 44 -14.51 2.89 -11.99
C VAL A 44 -14.57 1.55 -11.25
N PRO A 45 -15.73 1.10 -10.75
CA PRO A 45 -15.87 -0.22 -10.15
C PRO A 45 -15.60 -1.32 -11.19
N TYR A 46 -14.86 -2.36 -10.78
CA TYR A 46 -14.63 -3.52 -11.61
C TYR A 46 -15.88 -4.42 -11.63
N THR A 47 -16.69 -4.31 -12.69
CA THR A 47 -17.85 -5.19 -12.95
C THR A 47 -17.86 -5.63 -14.41
N ALA A 48 -18.61 -6.69 -14.74
CA ALA A 48 -18.70 -7.19 -16.10
C ALA A 48 -19.28 -6.14 -17.08
N GLU A 49 -20.24 -5.33 -16.61
CA GLU A 49 -20.93 -4.31 -17.40
C GLU A 49 -20.03 -3.10 -17.67
N ARG A 50 -19.13 -2.76 -16.72
CA ARG A 50 -18.25 -1.59 -16.80
C ARG A 50 -16.81 -1.95 -17.13
N PHE A 51 -16.54 -3.20 -17.52
CA PHE A 51 -15.19 -3.69 -17.78
C PHE A 51 -14.41 -2.82 -18.77
N ARG A 52 -15.05 -2.33 -19.84
CA ARG A 52 -14.40 -1.45 -20.83
C ARG A 52 -14.03 -0.09 -20.23
N GLU A 53 -14.94 0.54 -19.49
CA GLU A 53 -14.68 1.82 -18.81
C GLU A 53 -13.56 1.67 -17.77
N TRP A 54 -13.55 0.54 -17.04
CA TRP A 54 -12.50 0.23 -16.08
C TRP A 54 -11.15 0.09 -16.78
N LEU A 55 -11.09 -0.64 -17.90
CA LEU A 55 -9.88 -0.85 -18.68
C LEU A 55 -9.34 0.46 -19.29
N GLU A 56 -10.22 1.27 -19.89
CA GLU A 56 -9.85 2.58 -20.44
C GLU A 56 -9.31 3.52 -19.36
N ARG A 57 -9.91 3.48 -18.17
CA ARG A 57 -9.44 4.25 -17.02
C ARG A 57 -8.08 3.76 -16.53
N ASP A 58 -7.89 2.44 -16.42
CA ASP A 58 -6.62 1.83 -16.02
C ASP A 58 -5.50 2.20 -17.01
N GLU A 59 -5.76 2.09 -18.32
CA GLU A 59 -4.83 2.52 -19.37
C GLU A 59 -4.47 4.01 -19.26
N ARG A 60 -5.45 4.89 -18.98
CA ARG A 60 -5.18 6.31 -18.76
C ARG A 60 -4.28 6.53 -17.55
N VAL A 61 -4.48 5.83 -16.43
CA VAL A 61 -3.60 5.94 -15.26
C VAL A 61 -2.19 5.51 -15.59
N PHE A 62 -2.01 4.40 -16.32
CA PHE A 62 -0.68 3.97 -16.77
C PHE A 62 0.03 5.03 -17.63
N GLN A 63 -0.69 5.66 -18.57
CA GLN A 63 -0.14 6.77 -19.35
C GLN A 63 0.25 7.97 -18.45
N MET A 64 -0.57 8.29 -17.45
CA MET A 64 -0.25 9.36 -16.50
C MET A 64 0.99 9.06 -15.66
N ILE A 65 1.30 7.79 -15.36
CA ILE A 65 2.51 7.40 -14.64
C ILE A 65 3.77 7.70 -15.47
N ASP A 66 3.73 7.45 -16.78
CA ASP A 66 4.86 7.72 -17.68
C ASP A 66 5.18 9.22 -17.75
N GLU A 67 4.17 10.07 -17.58
CA GLU A 67 4.32 11.53 -17.57
C GLU A 67 4.57 12.11 -16.18
N ALA A 68 4.31 11.35 -15.11
CA ALA A 68 4.40 11.80 -13.73
C ALA A 68 5.84 12.04 -13.28
N ASP A 69 5.98 12.86 -12.24
CA ASP A 69 7.28 13.05 -11.60
C ASP A 69 7.47 11.97 -10.51
N ARG A 70 8.73 11.58 -10.28
CA ARG A 70 9.12 10.77 -9.12
C ARG A 70 9.91 11.65 -8.18
N ILE A 71 9.37 11.86 -6.98
CA ILE A 71 10.03 12.66 -5.94
C ILE A 71 10.49 11.76 -4.82
N ASP A 72 11.69 12.02 -4.31
CA ASP A 72 12.17 11.34 -3.11
C ASP A 72 11.28 11.68 -1.92
N ILE A 73 11.05 10.69 -1.07
CA ILE A 73 10.28 10.86 0.16
C ILE A 73 11.24 11.34 1.25
N ASP A 74 11.09 12.59 1.65
CA ASP A 74 11.87 13.19 2.74
C ASP A 74 11.19 12.97 4.11
N LEU A 75 11.01 11.69 4.46
CA LEU A 75 10.48 11.24 5.75
C LEU A 75 11.46 10.24 6.38
N PRO A 76 11.49 10.12 7.73
CA PRO A 76 12.28 9.09 8.39
C PRO A 76 11.90 7.70 7.88
N HIS A 77 12.89 6.86 7.61
CA HIS A 77 12.75 5.48 7.09
C HIS A 77 12.42 5.33 5.60
N ALA A 78 12.51 6.40 4.81
CA ALA A 78 12.33 6.30 3.37
C ALA A 78 13.35 5.32 2.74
N GLY A 79 12.85 4.33 1.99
CA GLY A 79 13.66 3.28 1.39
C GLY A 79 14.11 2.16 2.34
N GLU A 80 13.70 2.18 3.61
CA GLU A 80 14.01 1.12 4.57
C GLU A 80 12.99 -0.03 4.50
N SER A 81 13.41 -1.19 5.02
CA SER A 81 12.56 -2.36 5.19
C SER A 81 12.59 -2.85 6.63
N PHE A 82 11.44 -3.32 7.11
CA PHE A 82 11.24 -3.86 8.45
C PHE A 82 10.70 -5.28 8.41
N GLU A 83 11.03 -6.05 9.44
CA GLU A 83 10.49 -7.38 9.68
C GLU A 83 9.91 -7.42 11.09
N ASP A 84 8.64 -7.76 11.19
CA ASP A 84 7.89 -7.81 12.44
C ASP A 84 7.42 -9.25 12.71
N PRO A 85 7.58 -9.76 13.94
CA PRO A 85 7.36 -11.18 14.24
C PRO A 85 5.87 -11.57 14.28
N THR A 86 4.96 -10.60 14.36
CA THR A 86 3.53 -10.82 14.45
C THR A 86 2.78 -9.79 13.63
N PRO A 87 1.54 -10.06 13.18
CA PRO A 87 0.76 -9.08 12.45
C PRO A 87 0.42 -7.87 13.35
N GLY A 88 0.27 -8.07 14.67
CA GLY A 88 0.08 -6.98 15.63
C GLY A 88 1.29 -6.03 15.73
N ALA A 89 2.52 -6.57 15.75
CA ALA A 89 3.74 -5.75 15.74
C ALA A 89 3.90 -4.99 14.41
N CYS A 90 3.51 -5.62 13.29
CA CYS A 90 3.44 -4.96 12.00
C CYS A 90 2.40 -3.83 12.01
N ALA A 91 1.22 -4.02 12.61
CA ALA A 91 0.23 -2.96 12.73
C ALA A 91 0.75 -1.76 13.56
N ASP A 92 1.44 -2.01 14.68
CA ASP A 92 2.09 -0.96 15.49
C ASP A 92 3.11 -0.16 14.64
N ARG A 93 3.90 -0.86 13.81
CA ARG A 93 4.83 -0.24 12.84
C ARG A 93 4.09 0.67 11.88
N LEU A 94 2.97 0.20 11.30
CA LEU A 94 2.23 0.96 10.31
C LEU A 94 1.54 2.19 10.91
N GLU A 95 1.01 2.09 12.14
CA GLU A 95 0.49 3.25 12.87
C GLU A 95 1.57 4.32 13.09
N TYR A 96 2.78 3.91 13.46
CA TYR A 96 3.93 4.81 13.56
C TYR A 96 4.27 5.48 12.22
N LEU A 97 4.38 4.71 11.14
CA LEU A 97 4.66 5.24 9.79
C LEU A 97 3.55 6.18 9.30
N LYS A 98 2.28 5.86 9.58
CA LYS A 98 1.14 6.76 9.29
C LYS A 98 1.28 8.09 10.04
N GLY A 99 1.70 8.04 11.30
CA GLY A 99 2.00 9.24 12.10
C GLY A 99 3.12 10.11 11.53
N LEU A 100 4.07 9.53 10.80
CA LEU A 100 5.11 10.27 10.06
C LEU A 100 4.61 10.87 8.73
N GLY A 101 3.45 10.45 8.23
CA GLY A 101 2.86 10.94 6.99
C GLY A 101 3.06 10.04 5.76
N TYR A 102 3.40 8.76 5.96
CA TYR A 102 3.36 7.77 4.88
C TYR A 102 1.92 7.49 4.44
N ARG A 103 1.74 7.30 3.13
CA ARG A 103 0.45 7.05 2.49
C ARG A 103 0.27 5.56 2.23
N PHE A 104 -0.83 5.01 2.69
CA PHE A 104 -1.27 3.65 2.39
C PHE A 104 -2.75 3.53 2.79
N PRO A 105 -3.46 2.48 2.34
CA PRO A 105 -4.86 2.29 2.69
C PRO A 105 -5.05 2.05 4.19
N ASP A 106 -6.08 2.65 4.77
CA ASP A 106 -6.34 2.60 6.22
C ASP A 106 -6.76 1.19 6.70
N ASP A 107 -7.44 0.43 5.84
CA ASP A 107 -7.90 -0.94 6.10
C ASP A 107 -6.75 -1.94 6.28
N VAL A 108 -5.53 -1.60 5.86
CA VAL A 108 -4.34 -2.44 6.05
C VAL A 108 -4.04 -2.65 7.54
N ILE A 109 -4.16 -1.60 8.36
CA ILE A 109 -3.94 -1.70 9.81
C ILE A 109 -5.03 -2.57 10.41
N GLU A 110 -6.29 -2.34 10.03
CA GLU A 110 -7.43 -3.12 10.52
C GLU A 110 -7.27 -4.61 10.21
N ALA A 111 -6.90 -4.97 8.97
CA ALA A 111 -6.66 -6.34 8.56
C ALA A 111 -5.55 -7.03 9.38
N LEU A 112 -4.44 -6.32 9.67
CA LEU A 112 -3.37 -6.85 10.51
C LEU A 112 -3.81 -7.04 11.97
N ARG A 113 -4.63 -6.13 12.50
CA ARG A 113 -5.19 -6.26 13.85
C ARG A 113 -6.15 -7.44 13.94
N GLU A 114 -7.05 -7.59 12.97
CA GLU A 114 -7.98 -8.72 12.89
C GLU A 114 -7.23 -10.05 12.86
N GLU A 115 -6.20 -10.17 12.00
CA GLU A 115 -5.40 -11.38 11.93
C GLU A 115 -4.66 -11.69 13.24
N GLN A 116 -4.16 -10.67 13.94
CA GLN A 116 -3.54 -10.83 15.25
C GLN A 116 -4.53 -11.44 16.27
N GLU A 117 -5.78 -10.99 16.26
CA GLU A 117 -6.81 -11.55 17.13
C GLU A 117 -7.14 -13.00 16.77
N GLU A 118 -7.28 -13.30 15.48
CA GLU A 118 -7.55 -14.66 15.00
C GLU A 118 -6.44 -15.64 15.42
N ARG A 119 -5.18 -15.25 15.25
CA ARG A 119 -4.03 -16.05 15.70
C ARG A 119 -3.98 -16.24 17.22
N GLY A 120 -4.38 -15.23 17.99
CA GLY A 120 -4.49 -15.31 19.44
C GLY A 120 -5.62 -16.24 19.92
N ARG A 121 -6.72 -16.37 19.16
CA ARG A 121 -7.84 -17.30 19.45
C ARG A 121 -7.54 -18.75 19.05
N ALA A 122 -6.60 -18.96 18.13
CA ALA A 122 -6.19 -20.29 17.66
C ALA A 122 -5.07 -20.94 18.49
N SER A 123 -4.53 -20.24 19.49
CA SER A 123 -3.47 -20.70 20.41
C SER A 123 -4.01 -21.10 21.78
#